data_AF-A0A2G9XPS5-F1
#
_entry.id   AF-A0A2G9XPS5-F1
#
_cell.length_a   1.000
_cell.length_b   1.000
_cell.length_c   1.000
_cell.angle_alpha   90.00
_cell.angle_beta   90.00
_cell.angle_gamma   90.00
#
_symmetry.space_group_name_H-M   'P 1'
#
loop_
_entity.id
_entity.type
_entity.pdbx_description
1 polymer ?
#
loop_
_entity_poly.entity_id
_entity_poly.type
_entity_poly.pdbx_seq_one_letter_code
_entity_poly.pdbx_strand_id
1 'polypeptide(L)'
;MGGKYCKILKIKAIALISGGLDSILAAKLILEQGIEVEGVAFKTPFFGARKARTAAQNIGLPLFIIDITEEHLEMLKAPRYGYGKNMNPCIDCHILMLKIAGKRMEAIGADFIVTGEVLGQRPMSQGRQSLGVVAKKSGYQEYILRPLSAKLLAETKPEREGKVAQQKLLDLQGRSRKRQLEMARQYGITNYSTPAGGCLLTDPMFSKRLKDLFAHHRDFRVRDIELLKFGRHFRINNTTTVIVGRNSSDNKAIQRLYEEGDILIYMTHFPGPTVIVPYGGDEETCYKAAAICAYYSDAPKDVENIATCTIGKNVTLITTKAFHREDMERWII
;
A
#
# COMPACT_ATOMS: atom_id res chain seq x y z
N MET A 1 -22.13 -50.57 22.30
CA MET A 1 -22.66 -49.18 22.28
C MET A 1 -21.50 -48.24 21.93
N GLY A 2 -21.28 -47.98 20.65
CA GLY A 2 -20.22 -47.08 20.19
C GLY A 2 -20.79 -45.69 19.95
N GLY A 3 -20.64 -44.79 20.93
CA GLY A 3 -21.03 -43.39 20.79
C GLY A 3 -20.23 -42.74 19.65
N LYS A 4 -20.91 -42.44 18.54
CA LYS A 4 -20.38 -41.56 17.50
C LYS A 4 -20.19 -40.19 18.13
N TYR A 5 -18.96 -39.86 18.52
CA TYR A 5 -18.57 -38.49 18.81
C TYR A 5 -18.79 -37.67 17.53
N CYS A 6 -19.95 -37.01 17.44
CA CYS A 6 -20.17 -35.97 16.46
C CYS A 6 -19.20 -34.83 16.83
N LYS A 7 -18.04 -34.77 16.16
CA LYS A 7 -17.20 -33.57 16.20
C LYS A 7 -18.11 -32.43 15.73
N ILE A 8 -18.56 -31.58 16.65
CA ILE A 8 -19.16 -30.30 16.30
C ILE A 8 -18.08 -29.58 15.51
N LEU A 9 -18.25 -29.51 14.19
CA LEU A 9 -17.32 -28.81 13.31
C LEU A 9 -17.33 -27.35 13.75
N LYS A 10 -16.21 -26.88 14.28
CA LYS A 10 -16.06 -25.50 14.74
C LYS A 10 -16.04 -24.61 13.51
N ILE A 11 -17.00 -23.70 13.41
CA ILE A 11 -17.14 -22.76 12.29
C ILE A 11 -15.87 -21.90 12.24
N LYS A 12 -15.35 -21.70 11.03
CA LYS A 12 -14.10 -20.97 10.79
C LYS A 12 -14.29 -19.87 9.76
N ALA A 13 -13.71 -18.70 10.01
CA ALA A 13 -13.75 -17.56 9.11
C ALA A 13 -12.35 -17.00 8.84
N ILE A 14 -12.18 -16.37 7.68
CA ILE A 14 -11.04 -15.51 7.40
C ILE A 14 -11.46 -14.05 7.56
N ALA A 15 -10.75 -13.25 8.34
CA ALA A 15 -10.98 -11.82 8.45
C ALA A 15 -9.91 -11.01 7.72
N LEU A 16 -10.32 -10.11 6.82
CA LEU A 16 -9.39 -9.17 6.16
C LEU A 16 -9.01 -8.05 7.11
N ILE A 17 -7.77 -8.09 7.62
CA ILE A 17 -7.24 -7.14 8.60
C ILE A 17 -6.38 -6.08 7.91
N SER A 18 -6.90 -4.86 7.85
CA SER A 18 -6.18 -3.70 7.27
C SER A 18 -5.34 -2.93 8.31
N GLY A 19 -5.55 -3.20 9.60
CA GLY A 19 -5.04 -2.39 10.71
C GLY A 19 -5.86 -1.12 11.01
N GLY A 20 -6.92 -0.86 10.24
CA GLY A 20 -7.93 0.14 10.55
C GLY A 20 -8.99 -0.39 11.53
N LEU A 21 -9.62 0.53 12.25
CA LEU A 21 -10.63 0.21 13.27
C LEU A 21 -11.74 -0.72 12.76
N ASP A 22 -12.28 -0.45 11.57
CA ASP A 22 -13.46 -1.18 11.06
C ASP A 22 -13.16 -2.68 10.83
N SER A 23 -11.95 -3.02 10.34
CA SER A 23 -11.55 -4.43 10.22
C SER A 23 -11.36 -5.13 11.57
N ILE A 24 -10.93 -4.39 12.60
CA ILE A 24 -10.74 -4.94 13.95
C ILE A 24 -12.11 -5.20 14.59
N LEU A 25 -13.04 -4.25 14.50
CA LEU A 25 -14.40 -4.38 15.02
C LEU A 25 -15.16 -5.52 14.33
N ALA A 26 -15.03 -5.64 13.00
CA ALA A 26 -15.65 -6.73 12.26
C ALA A 26 -15.13 -8.10 12.73
N ALA A 27 -13.81 -8.26 12.93
CA ALA A 27 -13.24 -9.49 13.45
C ALA A 27 -13.70 -9.79 14.88
N LYS A 28 -13.74 -8.77 15.77
CA LYS A 28 -14.21 -8.93 17.16
C LYS A 28 -15.67 -9.35 17.24
N LEU A 29 -16.56 -8.78 16.43
CA LEU A 29 -17.97 -9.19 16.38
C LEU A 29 -18.15 -10.67 16.01
N ILE A 30 -17.27 -11.23 15.18
CA ILE A 30 -17.33 -12.64 14.79
C ILE A 30 -16.72 -13.53 15.86
N LEU A 31 -15.58 -13.13 16.45
CA LEU A 31 -14.97 -13.82 17.59
C LEU A 31 -15.93 -13.94 18.79
N GLU A 32 -16.74 -12.91 19.08
CA GLU A 32 -17.74 -12.92 20.17
C GLU A 32 -18.90 -13.89 19.94
N GLN A 33 -19.03 -14.43 18.73
CA GLN A 33 -19.99 -15.49 18.43
C GLN A 33 -19.39 -16.89 18.63
N GLY A 34 -18.14 -17.01 19.11
CA GLY A 34 -17.44 -18.28 19.31
C GLY A 34 -16.88 -18.89 18.03
N ILE A 35 -16.86 -18.13 16.93
CA ILE A 35 -16.35 -18.54 15.62
C ILE A 35 -14.82 -18.42 15.62
N GLU A 36 -14.13 -19.44 15.10
CA GLU A 36 -12.68 -19.37 14.89
C GLU A 36 -12.37 -18.38 13.76
N VAL A 37 -11.47 -17.42 14.00
CA VAL A 37 -11.09 -16.44 12.99
C VAL A 37 -9.59 -16.51 12.75
N GLU A 38 -9.20 -16.58 11.48
CA GLU A 38 -7.83 -16.33 11.03
C GLU A 38 -7.78 -14.97 10.32
N GLY A 39 -6.88 -14.09 10.76
CA GLY A 39 -6.64 -12.83 10.07
C GLY A 39 -5.84 -13.04 8.79
N VAL A 40 -6.20 -12.32 7.74
CA VAL A 40 -5.41 -12.19 6.50
C VAL A 40 -5.13 -10.72 6.25
N ALA A 41 -3.87 -10.39 5.98
CA ALA A 41 -3.45 -9.07 5.54
C ALA A 41 -2.65 -9.17 4.24
N PHE A 42 -2.72 -8.12 3.43
CA PHE A 42 -2.01 -8.02 2.16
C PHE A 42 -0.89 -7.00 2.25
N LYS A 43 0.19 -7.22 1.49
CA LYS A 43 1.26 -6.23 1.32
C LYS A 43 1.63 -6.07 -0.15
N THR A 44 2.03 -4.85 -0.49
CA THR A 44 2.60 -4.41 -1.77
C THR A 44 3.60 -3.28 -1.49
N PRO A 45 4.36 -2.78 -2.49
CA PRO A 45 5.12 -1.55 -2.36
C PRO A 45 4.25 -0.34 -1.94
N PHE A 46 2.95 -0.36 -2.23
CA PHE A 46 2.05 0.77 -2.00
C PHE A 46 1.40 0.79 -0.61
N PHE A 47 1.34 -0.36 0.06
CA PHE A 47 0.80 -0.50 1.42
C PHE A 47 1.40 -1.73 2.12
N GLY A 48 1.73 -1.57 3.40
CA GLY A 48 2.36 -2.63 4.20
C GLY A 48 1.42 -3.28 5.22
N ALA A 49 1.86 -4.40 5.79
CA ALA A 49 1.10 -5.17 6.77
C ALA A 49 1.45 -4.88 8.25
N ARG A 50 2.34 -3.92 8.54
CA ARG A 50 2.77 -3.60 9.92
C ARG A 50 1.58 -3.25 10.82
N LYS A 51 0.68 -2.39 10.34
CA LYS A 51 -0.53 -1.98 11.07
C LYS A 51 -1.46 -3.16 11.33
N ALA A 52 -1.62 -4.04 10.36
CA ALA A 52 -2.41 -5.25 10.50
C ALA A 52 -1.81 -6.22 11.53
N ARG A 53 -0.48 -6.38 11.54
CA ARG A 53 0.24 -7.20 12.54
C ARG A 53 -0.02 -6.71 13.96
N THR A 54 0.18 -5.42 14.21
CA THR A 54 -0.10 -4.82 15.52
C THR A 54 -1.57 -4.97 15.92
N ALA A 55 -2.49 -4.71 14.98
CA ALA A 55 -3.91 -4.85 15.25
C ALA A 55 -4.31 -6.29 15.61
N ALA A 56 -3.82 -7.28 14.87
CA ALA A 56 -4.09 -8.69 15.13
C ALA A 56 -3.51 -9.16 16.47
N GLN A 57 -2.28 -8.75 16.80
CA GLN A 57 -1.66 -9.01 18.11
C GLN A 57 -2.50 -8.46 19.27
N ASN A 58 -2.99 -7.23 19.16
CA ASN A 58 -3.78 -6.58 20.21
C ASN A 58 -5.10 -7.30 20.51
N ILE A 59 -5.64 -8.07 19.57
CA ILE A 59 -6.89 -8.84 19.75
C ILE A 59 -6.65 -10.35 19.85
N GLY A 60 -5.40 -10.81 19.94
CA GLY A 60 -5.06 -12.23 20.02
C GLY A 60 -5.42 -13.04 18.77
N LEU A 61 -5.42 -12.41 17.60
CA LEU A 61 -5.81 -13.03 16.33
C LEU A 61 -4.58 -13.54 15.55
N PRO A 62 -4.52 -14.82 15.15
CA PRO A 62 -3.51 -15.31 14.22
C PRO A 62 -3.57 -14.52 12.90
N LEU A 63 -2.42 -14.11 12.35
CA LEU A 63 -2.38 -13.30 11.13
C LEU A 63 -1.48 -13.93 10.07
N PHE A 64 -2.06 -14.21 8.90
CA PHE A 64 -1.33 -14.58 7.70
C PHE A 64 -1.16 -13.36 6.79
N ILE A 65 0.08 -13.11 6.34
CA ILE A 65 0.39 -11.97 5.47
C ILE A 65 0.73 -12.50 4.08
N ILE A 66 0.01 -12.01 3.08
CA ILE A 66 0.18 -12.39 1.68
C ILE A 66 0.82 -11.22 0.93
N ASP A 67 1.95 -11.47 0.27
CA ASP A 67 2.47 -10.55 -0.72
C ASP A 67 1.68 -10.72 -2.01
N ILE A 68 1.10 -9.62 -2.51
CA ILE A 68 0.33 -9.62 -3.76
C ILE A 68 0.94 -8.65 -4.77
N THR A 69 2.23 -8.35 -4.64
CA THR A 69 2.90 -7.31 -5.44
C THR A 69 2.76 -7.57 -6.93
N GLU A 70 3.00 -8.80 -7.38
CA GLU A 70 2.94 -9.15 -8.81
C GLU A 70 1.53 -8.97 -9.38
N GLU A 71 0.53 -9.61 -8.78
CA GLU A 71 -0.86 -9.53 -9.25
C GLU A 71 -1.42 -8.12 -9.12
N HIS A 72 -1.02 -7.38 -8.07
CA HIS A 72 -1.43 -6.01 -7.87
C HIS A 72 -0.81 -5.08 -8.91
N LEU A 73 0.47 -5.25 -9.26
CA LEU A 73 1.13 -4.42 -10.28
C LEU A 73 0.52 -4.67 -11.65
N GLU A 74 0.22 -5.93 -11.98
CA GLU A 74 -0.42 -6.25 -13.25
C GLU A 74 -1.81 -5.63 -13.35
N MET A 75 -2.62 -5.73 -12.29
CA MET A 75 -3.90 -5.02 -12.20
C MET A 75 -3.73 -3.50 -12.29
N LEU A 76 -2.71 -2.94 -11.65
CA LEU A 76 -2.49 -1.49 -11.57
C LEU A 76 -2.11 -0.88 -12.91
N LYS A 77 -1.46 -1.61 -13.83
CA LYS A 77 -1.11 -1.13 -15.18
C LYS A 77 -2.36 -0.79 -16.00
N ALA A 78 -3.43 -1.57 -15.85
CA ALA A 78 -4.67 -1.41 -16.60
C ALA A 78 -5.90 -1.84 -15.77
N PRO A 79 -6.29 -1.06 -14.74
CA PRO A 79 -7.40 -1.42 -13.87
C PRO A 79 -8.73 -1.40 -14.64
N ARG A 80 -9.54 -2.45 -14.48
CA ARG A 80 -10.78 -2.63 -15.25
C ARG A 80 -11.80 -1.53 -14.97
N TYR A 81 -11.85 -1.03 -13.73
CA TYR A 81 -12.77 0.02 -13.31
C TYR A 81 -12.10 1.41 -13.30
N GLY A 82 -10.90 1.52 -13.87
CA GLY A 82 -10.14 2.75 -13.95
C GLY A 82 -9.57 3.20 -12.61
N TYR A 83 -8.99 4.41 -12.61
CA TYR A 83 -8.52 5.06 -11.40
C TYR A 83 -9.58 6.03 -10.88
N GLY A 84 -9.75 6.07 -9.55
CA GLY A 84 -10.41 7.17 -8.86
C GLY A 84 -9.49 8.39 -8.74
N LYS A 85 -9.50 9.07 -7.59
CA LYS A 85 -8.53 10.14 -7.32
C LYS A 85 -7.09 9.61 -7.38
N ASN A 86 -6.20 10.33 -8.06
CA ASN A 86 -4.79 9.98 -8.26
C ASN A 86 -4.59 8.68 -9.05
N MET A 87 -4.00 7.64 -8.46
CA MET A 87 -3.87 6.31 -9.09
C MET A 87 -4.65 5.24 -8.31
N ASN A 88 -5.72 5.64 -7.61
CA ASN A 88 -6.45 4.75 -6.71
C ASN A 88 -7.37 3.76 -7.47
N PRO A 89 -7.10 2.43 -7.47
CA PRO A 89 -7.91 1.44 -8.15
C PRO A 89 -8.74 0.59 -7.16
N CYS A 90 -9.28 1.18 -6.09
CA CYS A 90 -9.90 0.43 -4.97
C CYS A 90 -10.87 -0.68 -5.38
N ILE A 91 -11.72 -0.50 -6.41
CA ILE A 91 -12.66 -1.55 -6.83
C ILE A 91 -11.88 -2.80 -7.28
N ASP A 92 -10.94 -2.65 -8.20
CA ASP A 92 -10.08 -3.75 -8.69
C ASP A 92 -9.20 -4.32 -7.57
N CYS A 93 -8.63 -3.48 -6.72
CA CYS A 93 -7.83 -3.89 -5.58
C CYS A 93 -8.64 -4.77 -4.60
N HIS A 94 -9.88 -4.37 -4.29
CA HIS A 94 -10.77 -5.16 -3.43
C HIS A 94 -11.20 -6.47 -4.09
N ILE A 95 -11.46 -6.48 -5.40
CA ILE A 95 -11.73 -7.71 -6.16
C ILE A 95 -10.55 -8.69 -6.05
N LEU A 96 -9.33 -8.21 -6.29
CA LEU A 96 -8.11 -9.02 -6.19
C LEU A 96 -7.92 -9.60 -4.80
N MET A 97 -7.98 -8.75 -3.76
CA MET A 97 -7.81 -9.16 -2.37
C MET A 97 -8.85 -10.19 -1.95
N LEU A 98 -10.13 -10.00 -2.29
CA LEU A 98 -11.19 -10.96 -1.96
C LEU A 98 -11.07 -12.26 -2.74
N LYS A 99 -10.63 -12.22 -4.00
CA LYS A 99 -10.35 -13.42 -4.79
C LYS A 99 -9.25 -14.27 -4.17
N ILE A 100 -8.16 -13.63 -3.73
CA ILE A 100 -7.04 -14.32 -3.06
C ILE A 100 -7.47 -14.84 -1.68
N ALA A 101 -8.25 -14.06 -0.94
CA ALA A 101 -8.79 -14.47 0.36
C ALA A 101 -9.73 -15.68 0.23
N GLY A 102 -10.57 -15.72 -0.80
CA GLY A 102 -11.46 -16.85 -1.06
C GLY A 102 -10.71 -18.13 -1.43
N LYS A 103 -9.64 -18.03 -2.24
CA LYS A 103 -8.76 -19.18 -2.49
C LYS A 103 -8.13 -19.72 -1.20
N ARG A 104 -7.72 -18.82 -0.30
CA ARG A 104 -7.20 -19.22 1.01
C ARG A 104 -8.29 -19.85 1.88
N MET A 105 -9.50 -19.28 1.87
CA MET A 105 -10.66 -19.81 2.60
C MET A 105 -10.91 -21.27 2.20
N GLU A 106 -10.93 -21.56 0.90
CA GLU A 106 -11.04 -22.92 0.37
C GLU A 106 -9.86 -23.81 0.83
N ALA A 107 -8.63 -23.33 0.68
CA ALA A 107 -7.42 -24.09 1.02
C ALA A 107 -7.34 -24.50 2.51
N ILE A 108 -7.87 -23.68 3.42
CA ILE A 108 -7.84 -23.97 4.87
C ILE A 108 -9.18 -24.53 5.39
N GLY A 109 -10.16 -24.76 4.51
CA GLY A 109 -11.49 -25.24 4.88
C GLY A 109 -12.28 -24.27 5.76
N ALA A 110 -12.09 -22.97 5.58
CA ALA A 110 -12.91 -21.95 6.26
C ALA A 110 -14.27 -21.79 5.58
N ASP A 111 -15.27 -21.38 6.34
CA ASP A 111 -16.66 -21.28 5.92
C ASP A 111 -17.00 -19.97 5.20
N PHE A 112 -16.36 -18.86 5.57
CA PHE A 112 -16.64 -17.54 5.01
C PHE A 112 -15.51 -16.52 5.22
N ILE A 113 -15.62 -15.39 4.53
CA ILE A 113 -14.73 -14.24 4.58
C ILE A 113 -15.43 -13.08 5.29
N VAL A 114 -14.70 -12.38 6.15
CA VAL A 114 -15.14 -11.20 6.89
C VAL A 114 -14.37 -9.98 6.39
N THR A 115 -15.08 -8.91 6.04
CA THR A 115 -14.46 -7.61 5.77
C THR A 115 -14.96 -6.54 6.73
N GLY A 116 -14.11 -5.54 6.99
CA GLY A 116 -14.48 -4.32 7.72
C GLY A 116 -15.17 -3.26 6.85
N GLU A 117 -15.73 -3.63 5.69
CA GLU A 117 -16.39 -2.66 4.82
C GLU A 117 -17.73 -2.22 5.42
N VAL A 118 -17.96 -0.91 5.51
CA VAL A 118 -19.22 -0.32 5.98
C VAL A 118 -19.93 0.34 4.81
N LEU A 119 -21.19 0.00 4.59
CA LEU A 119 -22.01 0.51 3.50
C LEU A 119 -22.02 2.05 3.48
N GLY A 120 -21.64 2.64 2.35
CA GLY A 120 -21.63 4.09 2.13
C GLY A 120 -20.53 4.86 2.87
N GLN A 121 -19.62 4.20 3.59
CA GLN A 121 -18.57 4.90 4.34
C GLN A 121 -17.48 5.47 3.42
N ARG A 122 -17.16 4.78 2.31
CA ARG A 122 -16.25 5.26 1.26
C ARG A 122 -16.97 5.42 -0.07
N PRO A 123 -17.01 6.63 -0.67
CA PRO A 123 -17.80 6.91 -1.88
C PRO A 123 -17.46 6.01 -3.07
N MET A 124 -16.18 5.71 -3.28
CA MET A 124 -15.75 4.99 -4.48
C MET A 124 -15.89 3.45 -4.35
N SER A 125 -15.49 2.89 -3.21
CA SER A 125 -15.40 1.43 -3.05
C SER A 125 -16.47 0.79 -2.18
N GLN A 126 -17.20 1.56 -1.36
CA GLN A 126 -18.14 1.02 -0.38
C GLN A 126 -19.60 1.48 -0.60
N GLY A 127 -19.92 2.06 -1.75
CA GLY A 127 -21.31 2.22 -2.18
C GLY A 127 -21.96 0.85 -2.48
N ARG A 128 -23.29 0.76 -2.42
CA ARG A 128 -24.04 -0.50 -2.64
C ARG A 128 -23.66 -1.19 -3.95
N GLN A 129 -23.57 -0.41 -5.04
CA GLN A 129 -23.14 -0.91 -6.35
C GLN A 129 -21.71 -1.43 -6.33
N SER A 130 -20.75 -0.66 -5.80
CA SER A 130 -19.35 -1.07 -5.72
C SER A 130 -19.17 -2.35 -4.90
N LEU A 131 -19.84 -2.47 -3.74
CA LEU A 131 -19.80 -3.69 -2.94
C LEU A 131 -20.36 -4.90 -3.70
N GLY A 132 -21.46 -4.73 -4.44
CA GLY A 132 -22.03 -5.78 -5.27
C GLY A 132 -21.10 -6.21 -6.41
N VAL A 133 -20.49 -5.24 -7.11
CA VAL A 133 -19.50 -5.51 -8.16
C VAL A 133 -18.31 -6.26 -7.61
N VAL A 134 -17.72 -5.78 -6.50
CA VAL A 134 -16.56 -6.39 -5.85
C VAL A 134 -16.87 -7.83 -5.43
N ALA A 135 -18.00 -8.04 -4.76
CA ALA A 135 -18.42 -9.36 -4.31
C ALA A 135 -18.61 -10.32 -5.50
N LYS A 136 -19.37 -9.92 -6.52
CA LYS A 136 -19.60 -10.74 -7.72
C LYS A 136 -18.32 -11.07 -8.47
N LYS A 137 -17.45 -10.08 -8.69
CA LYS A 137 -16.21 -10.24 -9.48
C LYS A 137 -15.11 -10.97 -8.73
N SER A 138 -15.15 -11.00 -7.40
CA SER A 138 -14.22 -11.82 -6.61
C SER A 138 -14.43 -13.33 -6.83
N GLY A 139 -15.64 -13.75 -7.22
CA GLY A 139 -16.05 -15.15 -7.30
C GLY A 139 -16.62 -15.71 -5.98
N TYR A 140 -16.58 -14.94 -4.89
CA TYR A 140 -16.95 -15.40 -3.55
C TYR A 140 -18.14 -14.64 -2.95
N GLN A 141 -19.03 -14.10 -3.78
CA GLN A 141 -20.13 -13.22 -3.35
C GLN A 141 -20.92 -13.74 -2.15
N GLU A 142 -21.28 -15.03 -2.16
CA GLU A 142 -22.08 -15.64 -1.10
C GLU A 142 -21.35 -15.85 0.21
N TYR A 143 -20.01 -15.76 0.20
CA TYR A 143 -19.14 -16.03 1.34
C TYR A 143 -18.60 -14.75 1.98
N ILE A 144 -18.91 -13.56 1.46
CA ILE A 144 -18.33 -12.29 1.94
C ILE A 144 -19.29 -11.59 2.90
N LEU A 145 -19.08 -11.85 4.19
CA LEU A 145 -19.80 -11.20 5.28
C LEU A 145 -19.21 -9.82 5.59
N ARG A 146 -20.09 -8.84 5.83
CA ARG A 146 -19.75 -7.47 6.24
C ARG A 146 -20.40 -7.17 7.58
N PRO A 147 -19.85 -7.64 8.72
CA PRO A 147 -20.56 -7.67 10.01
C PRO A 147 -21.07 -6.31 10.47
N LEU A 148 -20.35 -5.25 10.12
CA LEU A 148 -20.68 -3.89 10.48
C LEU A 148 -21.91 -3.33 9.75
N SER A 149 -22.25 -3.86 8.58
CA SER A 149 -23.38 -3.37 7.75
C SER A 149 -24.31 -4.48 7.27
N ALA A 150 -24.21 -5.69 7.85
CA ALA A 150 -24.91 -6.89 7.38
C ALA A 150 -26.43 -6.70 7.36
N LYS A 151 -27.02 -6.05 8.38
CA LYS A 151 -28.46 -5.79 8.48
C LYS A 151 -29.02 -4.91 7.36
N LEU A 152 -28.15 -4.28 6.56
CA LEU A 152 -28.53 -3.41 5.43
C LEU A 152 -28.28 -4.08 4.08
N LEU A 153 -27.70 -5.28 4.05
CA LEU A 153 -27.28 -6.00 2.87
C LEU A 153 -28.07 -7.31 2.75
N ALA A 154 -28.01 -7.94 1.57
CA ALA A 154 -28.58 -9.27 1.40
C ALA A 154 -27.79 -10.28 2.25
N GLU A 155 -28.51 -11.21 2.88
CA GLU A 155 -27.89 -12.26 3.69
C GLU A 155 -26.93 -13.11 2.87
N THR A 156 -25.78 -13.38 3.46
CA THR A 156 -24.75 -14.27 2.92
C THR A 156 -25.03 -15.72 3.31
N LYS A 157 -24.36 -16.67 2.66
CA LYS A 157 -24.47 -18.10 2.96
C LYS A 157 -24.25 -18.43 4.46
N PRO A 158 -23.22 -17.93 5.16
CA PRO A 158 -23.06 -18.22 6.59
C PRO A 158 -24.19 -17.67 7.48
N GLU A 159 -24.88 -16.61 7.05
CA GLU A 159 -26.07 -16.12 7.77
C GLU A 159 -27.26 -17.06 7.54
N ARG A 160 -27.54 -17.41 6.28
CA ARG A 160 -28.67 -18.29 5.91
C ARG A 160 -28.54 -19.71 6.47
N GLU A 161 -27.31 -20.21 6.58
CA GLU A 161 -26.99 -21.52 7.15
C GLU A 161 -26.97 -21.52 8.69
N GLY A 162 -27.22 -20.37 9.33
CA GLY A 162 -27.18 -20.26 10.79
C GLY A 162 -25.79 -20.37 11.40
N LYS A 163 -24.73 -20.29 10.58
CA LYS A 163 -23.33 -20.26 11.06
C LYS A 163 -22.99 -18.95 11.76
N VAL A 164 -23.68 -17.88 11.41
CA VAL A 164 -23.54 -16.55 12.02
C VAL A 164 -24.90 -16.09 12.52
N ALA A 165 -24.93 -15.64 13.78
CA ALA A 165 -26.13 -15.09 14.41
C ALA A 165 -26.40 -13.66 13.91
N GLN A 166 -27.29 -13.52 12.92
CA GLN A 166 -27.62 -12.25 12.27
C GLN A 166 -28.02 -11.14 13.26
N GLN A 167 -28.72 -11.48 14.34
CA GLN A 167 -29.15 -10.54 15.38
C GLN A 167 -27.98 -9.82 16.07
N LYS A 168 -26.80 -10.46 16.13
CA LYS A 168 -25.56 -9.91 16.69
C LYS A 168 -24.75 -9.06 15.69
N LEU A 169 -25.19 -8.98 14.43
CA LEU A 169 -24.56 -8.12 13.42
C LEU A 169 -25.14 -6.69 13.46
N LEU A 170 -24.55 -5.77 12.71
CA LEU A 170 -24.87 -4.34 12.77
C LEU A 170 -25.45 -3.78 11.47
N ASP A 171 -25.94 -2.56 11.59
CA ASP A 171 -26.60 -1.73 10.58
C ASP A 171 -25.85 -0.39 10.38
N LEU A 172 -24.52 -0.40 10.52
CA LEU A 172 -23.71 0.80 10.29
C LEU A 172 -23.73 1.18 8.82
N GLN A 173 -23.94 2.46 8.56
CA GLN A 173 -23.85 3.04 7.23
C GLN A 173 -23.37 4.49 7.26
N GLY A 174 -22.84 4.93 6.12
CA GLY A 174 -22.37 6.29 5.92
C GLY A 174 -21.03 6.57 6.61
N ARG A 175 -20.67 7.86 6.67
CA ARG A 175 -19.33 8.31 7.08
C ARG A 175 -19.16 8.47 8.59
N SER A 176 -20.26 8.47 9.35
CA SER A 176 -20.20 8.61 10.81
C SER A 176 -19.42 7.44 11.42
N ARG A 177 -18.52 7.75 12.37
CA ARG A 177 -17.75 6.75 13.11
C ARG A 177 -18.08 6.70 14.60
N LYS A 178 -19.13 7.39 15.04
CA LYS A 178 -19.47 7.52 16.47
C LYS A 178 -19.66 6.14 17.13
N ARG A 179 -20.48 5.28 16.53
CA ARG A 179 -20.75 3.92 17.02
C ARG A 179 -19.49 3.03 16.99
N GLN A 180 -18.67 3.12 15.94
CA GLN A 180 -17.41 2.40 15.88
C GLN A 180 -16.44 2.82 16.99
N LEU A 181 -16.37 4.11 17.30
CA LEU A 181 -15.54 4.63 18.41
C LEU A 181 -16.08 4.20 19.78
N GLU A 182 -17.41 4.14 19.96
CA GLU A 182 -18.03 3.60 21.17
C GLU A 182 -17.70 2.11 21.35
N MET A 183 -17.83 1.30 20.30
CA MET A 183 -17.44 -0.11 20.31
C MET A 183 -15.95 -0.28 20.61
N ALA A 184 -15.09 0.58 20.05
CA ALA A 184 -13.65 0.54 20.32
C ALA A 184 -13.36 0.70 21.82
N ARG A 185 -14.06 1.63 22.50
CA ARG A 185 -13.94 1.82 23.95
C ARG A 185 -14.44 0.59 24.72
N GLN A 186 -15.59 0.04 24.35
CA GLN A 186 -16.16 -1.15 24.99
C GLN A 186 -15.22 -2.37 24.88
N TYR A 187 -14.55 -2.52 23.74
CA TYR A 187 -13.60 -3.60 23.49
C TYR A 187 -12.18 -3.32 24.00
N GLY A 188 -11.92 -2.16 24.61
CA GLY A 188 -10.57 -1.75 25.03
C GLY A 188 -9.58 -1.55 23.88
N ILE A 189 -10.07 -1.30 22.66
CA ILE A 189 -9.23 -1.10 21.46
C ILE A 189 -8.79 0.36 21.41
N THR A 190 -7.58 0.61 21.92
CA THR A 190 -7.00 1.96 21.99
C THR A 190 -6.03 2.27 20.85
N ASN A 191 -5.42 1.24 20.25
CA ASN A 191 -4.39 1.39 19.23
C ASN A 191 -4.87 0.89 17.85
N TYR A 192 -5.33 1.81 17.01
CA TYR A 192 -5.74 1.56 15.63
C TYR A 192 -5.33 2.73 14.73
N SER A 193 -5.22 2.45 13.43
CA SER A 193 -4.86 3.49 12.47
C SER A 193 -5.99 4.49 12.27
N THR A 194 -5.67 5.79 12.25
CA THR A 194 -6.58 6.85 11.85
C THR A 194 -6.96 6.72 10.36
N PRO A 195 -8.15 7.19 9.95
CA PRO A 195 -8.71 6.94 8.61
C PRO A 195 -8.07 7.73 7.45
N ALA A 196 -6.80 8.15 7.55
CA ALA A 196 -6.09 8.88 6.48
C ALA A 196 -4.90 8.08 5.91
N GLY A 197 -4.75 8.08 4.58
CA GLY A 197 -3.48 7.88 3.89
C GLY A 197 -2.77 6.54 4.10
N GLY A 198 -3.49 5.41 4.01
CA GLY A 198 -2.87 4.09 4.16
C GLY A 198 -2.17 3.54 2.91
N CYS A 199 -2.60 3.97 1.72
CA CYS A 199 -2.09 3.50 0.44
C CYS A 199 -1.43 4.66 -0.32
N LEU A 200 -0.19 4.46 -0.77
CA LEU A 200 0.60 5.45 -1.50
C LEU A 200 -0.05 5.89 -2.82
N LEU A 201 -0.92 5.06 -3.41
CA LEU A 201 -1.68 5.41 -4.63
C LEU A 201 -2.74 6.52 -4.41
N THR A 202 -3.00 6.86 -3.16
CA THR A 202 -3.85 8.00 -2.80
C THR A 202 -3.03 9.28 -2.58
N ASP A 203 -1.70 9.17 -2.45
CA ASP A 203 -0.82 10.33 -2.31
C ASP A 203 -0.61 11.00 -3.68
N PRO A 204 -0.88 12.31 -3.84
CA PRO A 204 -0.75 13.00 -5.12
C PRO A 204 0.67 12.99 -5.68
N MET A 205 1.67 13.17 -4.82
CA MET A 205 3.07 13.30 -5.25
C MET A 205 3.63 11.95 -5.69
N PHE A 206 3.43 10.91 -4.88
CA PHE A 206 3.79 9.54 -5.23
C PHE A 206 3.08 9.09 -6.51
N SER A 207 1.79 9.41 -6.66
CA SER A 207 1.03 9.07 -7.85
C SER A 207 1.54 9.81 -9.09
N LYS A 208 1.99 11.07 -8.96
CA LYS A 208 2.61 11.80 -10.08
C LYS A 208 3.89 11.11 -10.54
N ARG A 209 4.76 10.72 -9.59
CA ARG A 209 6.00 9.95 -9.87
C ARG A 209 5.74 8.58 -10.48
N LEU A 210 4.71 7.88 -10.01
CA LEU A 210 4.37 6.56 -10.53
C LEU A 210 3.80 6.63 -11.95
N LYS A 211 2.99 7.66 -12.26
CA LYS A 211 2.54 7.93 -13.64
C LYS A 211 3.72 8.20 -14.56
N ASP A 212 4.66 9.03 -14.09
CA ASP A 212 5.88 9.32 -14.83
C ASP A 212 6.72 8.06 -15.08
N LEU A 213 6.88 7.17 -14.08
CA LEU A 213 7.52 5.87 -14.25
C LEU A 213 6.83 5.01 -15.31
N PHE A 214 5.50 4.85 -15.22
CA PHE A 214 4.72 4.03 -16.16
C PHE A 214 4.76 4.56 -17.60
N ALA A 215 4.83 5.88 -17.77
CA ALA A 215 4.87 6.51 -19.08
C ALA A 215 6.20 6.30 -19.82
N HIS A 216 7.32 6.18 -19.09
CA HIS A 216 8.66 6.17 -19.69
C HIS A 216 9.40 4.84 -19.55
N HIS A 217 9.01 3.97 -18.62
CA HIS A 217 9.67 2.69 -18.38
C HIS A 217 8.64 1.56 -18.39
N ARG A 218 8.66 0.71 -19.41
CA ARG A 218 7.74 -0.44 -19.50
C ARG A 218 8.18 -1.62 -18.62
N ASP A 219 9.49 -1.79 -18.47
CA ASP A 219 10.11 -2.90 -17.75
C ASP A 219 10.65 -2.47 -16.37
N PHE A 220 9.89 -1.63 -15.66
CA PHE A 220 10.28 -1.19 -14.31
C PHE A 220 10.28 -2.38 -13.33
N ARG A 221 11.16 -2.31 -12.34
CA ARG A 221 11.26 -3.27 -11.24
C ARG A 221 10.54 -2.73 -10.00
N VAL A 222 10.27 -3.62 -9.05
CA VAL A 222 9.75 -3.23 -7.72
C VAL A 222 10.68 -2.22 -7.03
N ARG A 223 11.99 -2.36 -7.25
CA ARG A 223 13.03 -1.41 -6.79
C ARG A 223 12.74 0.02 -7.23
N ASP A 224 12.31 0.23 -8.47
CA ASP A 224 12.02 1.57 -8.99
C ASP A 224 10.85 2.20 -8.24
N ILE A 225 9.82 1.40 -7.93
CA ILE A 225 8.67 1.84 -7.13
C ILE A 225 9.09 2.17 -5.68
N GLU A 226 10.02 1.40 -5.10
CA GLU A 226 10.57 1.69 -3.78
C GLU A 226 11.34 3.02 -3.77
N LEU A 227 12.12 3.31 -4.81
CA LEU A 227 12.83 4.59 -4.97
C LEU A 227 11.88 5.80 -5.03
N LEU A 228 10.67 5.66 -5.59
CA LEU A 228 9.67 6.75 -5.67
C LEU A 228 9.26 7.32 -4.30
N LYS A 229 9.42 6.54 -3.23
CA LYS A 229 9.05 6.92 -1.85
C LYS A 229 9.99 7.96 -1.25
N PHE A 230 11.16 8.15 -1.83
CA PHE A 230 12.23 8.97 -1.27
C PHE A 230 12.58 10.12 -2.21
N GLY A 231 13.08 11.20 -1.62
CA GLY A 231 13.70 12.29 -2.36
C GLY A 231 12.77 13.15 -3.20
N ARG A 232 13.41 14.01 -3.99
CA ARG A 232 12.86 14.81 -5.09
C ARG A 232 13.23 14.13 -6.40
N HIS A 233 12.33 14.12 -7.37
CA HIS A 233 12.51 13.40 -8.62
C HIS A 233 12.58 14.41 -9.77
N PHE A 234 13.57 14.28 -10.64
CA PHE A 234 13.79 15.16 -11.78
C PHE A 234 13.91 14.34 -13.05
N ARG A 235 13.04 14.62 -14.04
CA ARG A 235 13.12 14.03 -15.37
C ARG A 235 13.99 14.93 -16.25
N ILE A 236 15.27 14.58 -16.37
CA ILE A 236 16.27 15.43 -17.06
C ILE A 236 16.31 15.19 -18.58
N ASN A 237 15.75 14.08 -19.05
CA ASN A 237 15.51 13.73 -20.46
C ASN A 237 14.40 12.66 -20.52
N ASN A 238 14.05 12.15 -21.70
CA ASN A 238 12.95 11.18 -21.87
C ASN A 238 13.16 9.83 -21.17
N THR A 239 14.40 9.45 -20.86
CA THR A 239 14.75 8.11 -20.36
C THR A 239 15.31 8.11 -18.95
N THR A 240 15.65 9.28 -18.39
CA THR A 240 16.48 9.38 -17.19
C THR A 240 15.81 10.22 -16.12
N THR A 241 15.71 9.63 -14.92
CA THR A 241 15.24 10.29 -13.71
C THR A 241 16.39 10.41 -12.70
N VAL A 242 16.55 11.59 -12.11
CA VAL A 242 17.49 11.87 -11.02
C VAL A 242 16.70 11.98 -9.71
N ILE A 243 17.15 11.27 -8.68
CA ILE A 243 16.51 11.27 -7.35
C ILE A 243 17.45 11.89 -6.34
N VAL A 244 17.00 12.95 -5.67
CA VAL A 244 17.78 13.74 -4.71
C VAL A 244 17.20 13.56 -3.32
N GLY A 245 17.98 13.00 -2.39
CA GLY A 245 17.56 12.86 -1.00
C GLY A 245 17.21 14.21 -0.35
N ARG A 246 16.14 14.24 0.48
CA ARG A 246 15.71 15.48 1.16
C ARG A 246 16.29 15.64 2.56
N ASN A 247 16.73 14.54 3.16
CA ASN A 247 17.19 14.45 4.53
C ASN A 247 18.01 13.15 4.72
N SER A 248 18.57 12.94 5.91
CA SER A 248 19.38 11.77 6.22
C SER A 248 18.64 10.43 6.08
N SER A 249 17.31 10.40 6.31
CA SER A 249 16.51 9.19 6.13
C SER A 249 16.36 8.84 4.65
N ASP A 250 16.08 9.82 3.80
CA ASP A 250 16.05 9.63 2.35
C ASP A 250 17.42 9.19 1.82
N ASN A 251 18.50 9.85 2.25
CA ASN A 251 19.87 9.48 1.84
C ASN A 251 20.19 8.02 2.18
N LYS A 252 19.92 7.59 3.42
CA LYS A 252 20.11 6.19 3.85
C LYS A 252 19.20 5.21 3.09
N ALA A 253 18.01 5.61 2.69
CA ALA A 253 17.12 4.77 1.90
C ALA A 253 17.62 4.62 0.45
N ILE A 254 18.05 5.72 -0.17
CA ILE A 254 18.64 5.74 -1.52
C ILE A 254 19.90 4.87 -1.55
N GLN A 255 20.81 5.02 -0.59
CA GLN A 255 22.03 4.20 -0.51
C GLN A 255 21.73 2.70 -0.35
N ARG A 256 20.70 2.34 0.42
CA ARG A 256 20.29 0.93 0.55
C ARG A 256 19.67 0.35 -0.71
N LEU A 257 19.11 1.21 -1.55
CA LEU A 257 18.50 0.83 -2.82
C LEU A 257 19.48 0.94 -3.98
N TYR A 258 20.74 1.35 -3.78
CA TYR A 258 21.75 1.43 -4.83
C TYR A 258 22.15 0.04 -5.35
N GLU A 259 22.37 -0.07 -6.66
CA GLU A 259 22.95 -1.22 -7.36
C GLU A 259 24.08 -0.76 -8.29
N GLU A 260 25.00 -1.66 -8.67
CA GLU A 260 26.21 -1.31 -9.44
C GLU A 260 25.92 -0.59 -10.78
N GLY A 261 24.75 -0.81 -11.37
CA GLY A 261 24.32 -0.16 -12.61
C GLY A 261 23.81 1.27 -12.47
N ASP A 262 23.75 1.82 -11.26
CA ASP A 262 23.34 3.21 -11.03
C ASP A 262 24.53 4.16 -10.92
N ILE A 263 24.25 5.45 -11.10
CA ILE A 263 25.16 6.52 -10.69
C ILE A 263 24.77 6.99 -9.29
N LEU A 264 25.75 7.10 -8.38
CA LEU A 264 25.59 7.73 -7.07
C LEU A 264 26.45 8.99 -6.99
N ILE A 265 25.88 10.11 -6.55
CA ILE A 265 26.58 11.40 -6.48
C ILE A 265 26.46 12.03 -5.10
N TYR A 266 27.57 12.60 -4.64
CA TYR A 266 27.69 13.42 -3.44
C TYR A 266 28.66 14.58 -3.69
N MET A 267 28.53 15.66 -2.92
CA MET A 267 29.51 16.74 -2.93
C MET A 267 30.79 16.31 -2.20
N THR A 268 31.96 16.57 -2.78
CA THR A 268 33.25 16.08 -2.26
C THR A 268 33.69 16.83 -1.01
N HIS A 269 33.43 18.14 -0.97
CA HIS A 269 33.93 19.05 0.06
C HIS A 269 32.83 19.71 0.88
N PHE A 270 31.56 19.43 0.58
CA PHE A 270 30.42 20.06 1.23
C PHE A 270 29.41 19.02 1.68
N PRO A 271 28.75 19.22 2.84
CA PRO A 271 27.57 18.46 3.17
C PRO A 271 26.49 18.60 2.09
N GLY A 272 25.76 17.51 1.82
CA GLY A 272 24.77 17.52 0.76
C GLY A 272 23.91 16.25 0.71
N PRO A 273 22.96 16.21 -0.24
CA PRO A 273 22.11 15.05 -0.43
C PRO A 273 22.90 13.90 -1.07
N THR A 274 22.39 12.69 -0.86
CA THR A 274 22.73 11.58 -1.77
C THR A 274 21.84 11.68 -2.99
N VAL A 275 22.46 11.73 -4.17
CA VAL A 275 21.77 11.71 -5.45
C VAL A 275 21.98 10.35 -6.11
N ILE A 276 20.92 9.78 -6.68
CA ILE A 276 20.99 8.55 -7.47
C ILE A 276 20.38 8.78 -8.85
N VAL A 277 21.02 8.23 -9.88
CA VAL A 277 20.46 8.09 -11.22
C VAL A 277 20.28 6.58 -11.49
N PRO A 278 19.06 6.05 -11.36
CA PRO A 278 18.80 4.63 -11.57
C PRO A 278 19.14 4.23 -13.00
N TYR A 279 19.77 3.07 -13.17
CA TYR A 279 20.23 2.55 -14.48
C TYR A 279 21.32 3.39 -15.17
N GLY A 280 21.91 4.34 -14.45
CA GLY A 280 23.07 5.10 -14.91
C GLY A 280 22.75 6.10 -16.03
N GLY A 281 23.77 6.40 -16.82
CA GLY A 281 23.70 7.38 -17.90
C GLY A 281 25.07 7.74 -18.44
N ASP A 282 25.09 8.66 -19.40
CA ASP A 282 26.30 9.20 -20.02
C ASP A 282 26.95 10.32 -19.18
N GLU A 283 28.01 10.92 -19.72
CA GLU A 283 28.73 12.02 -19.09
C GLU A 283 27.83 13.26 -18.89
N GLU A 284 26.95 13.56 -19.85
CA GLU A 284 25.99 14.66 -19.73
C GLU A 284 25.01 14.41 -18.56
N THR A 285 24.54 13.17 -18.40
CA THR A 285 23.70 12.74 -17.27
C THR A 285 24.43 12.93 -15.95
N CYS A 286 25.69 12.49 -15.87
CA CYS A 286 26.51 12.66 -14.68
C CYS A 286 26.67 14.14 -14.31
N TYR A 287 26.98 15.00 -15.30
CA TYR A 287 27.11 16.44 -15.09
C TYR A 287 25.81 17.06 -14.60
N LYS A 288 24.68 16.76 -15.24
CA LYS A 288 23.37 17.29 -14.82
C LYS A 288 23.02 16.85 -13.39
N ALA A 289 23.21 15.58 -13.06
CA ALA A 289 22.94 15.08 -11.72
C ALA A 289 23.88 15.67 -10.66
N ALA A 290 25.14 15.96 -11.01
CA ALA A 290 26.09 16.66 -10.15
C ALA A 290 25.69 18.12 -9.91
N ALA A 291 25.25 18.84 -10.95
CA ALA A 291 24.76 20.21 -10.83
C ALA A 291 23.48 20.29 -9.96
N ILE A 292 22.59 19.31 -10.09
CA ILE A 292 21.42 19.14 -9.21
C ILE A 292 21.86 18.85 -7.76
N CYS A 293 22.88 18.01 -7.55
CA CYS A 293 23.44 17.72 -6.22
C CYS A 293 23.96 19.00 -5.57
N ALA A 294 24.77 19.77 -6.30
CA ALA A 294 25.32 21.05 -5.84
C ALA A 294 24.22 22.04 -5.43
N TYR A 295 23.14 22.15 -6.23
CA TYR A 295 22.01 23.06 -5.94
C TYR A 295 21.33 22.79 -4.59
N TYR A 296 21.24 21.52 -4.18
CA TYR A 296 20.62 21.09 -2.92
C TYR A 296 21.62 20.85 -1.78
N SER A 297 22.90 21.15 -1.99
CA SER A 297 23.96 21.03 -0.99
C SER A 297 24.27 22.37 -0.31
N ASP A 298 25.21 22.35 0.63
CA ASP A 298 25.76 23.55 1.26
C ASP A 298 26.87 24.21 0.41
N ALA A 299 27.15 23.69 -0.78
CA ALA A 299 28.15 24.25 -1.69
C ALA A 299 27.73 25.64 -2.23
N PRO A 300 28.67 26.57 -2.44
CA PRO A 300 28.35 27.87 -3.04
C PRO A 300 27.84 27.70 -4.48
N LYS A 301 26.71 28.33 -4.81
CA LYS A 301 25.95 28.06 -6.04
C LYS A 301 26.55 28.70 -7.30
N ASP A 302 27.24 29.82 -7.14
CA ASP A 302 27.72 30.63 -8.26
C ASP A 302 29.14 30.30 -8.73
N VAL A 303 29.78 29.30 -8.12
CA VAL A 303 31.16 28.87 -8.42
C VAL A 303 31.19 27.39 -8.80
N GLU A 304 32.31 26.98 -9.41
CA GLU A 304 32.58 25.56 -9.66
C GLU A 304 32.87 24.83 -8.35
N ASN A 305 32.31 23.63 -8.23
CA ASN A 305 32.46 22.73 -7.10
C ASN A 305 32.80 21.34 -7.62
N ILE A 306 33.35 20.49 -6.75
CA ILE A 306 33.70 19.11 -7.10
C ILE A 306 32.65 18.16 -6.52
N ALA A 307 31.94 17.45 -7.39
CA ALA A 307 31.09 16.32 -7.01
C ALA A 307 31.84 15.01 -7.25
N THR A 308 31.65 14.04 -6.36
CA THR A 308 32.13 12.67 -6.58
C THR A 308 30.99 11.85 -7.19
N CYS A 309 31.26 11.21 -8.31
CA CYS A 309 30.34 10.35 -9.04
C CYS A 309 30.85 8.90 -9.00
N THR A 310 30.00 8.00 -8.50
CA THR A 310 30.32 6.57 -8.36
C THR A 310 29.43 5.74 -9.27
N ILE A 311 30.04 4.92 -10.12
CA ILE A 311 29.38 3.94 -11.00
C ILE A 311 30.04 2.58 -10.77
N GLY A 312 29.30 1.63 -10.18
CA GLY A 312 29.89 0.41 -9.63
C GLY A 312 31.09 0.69 -8.71
N LYS A 313 32.28 0.24 -9.12
CA LYS A 313 33.54 0.46 -8.40
C LYS A 313 34.33 1.69 -8.88
N ASN A 314 33.90 2.29 -9.98
CA ASN A 314 34.59 3.43 -10.58
C ASN A 314 34.13 4.72 -9.89
N VAL A 315 35.09 5.51 -9.44
CA VAL A 315 34.86 6.81 -8.81
C VAL A 315 35.50 7.87 -9.68
N THR A 316 34.70 8.85 -10.11
CA THR A 316 35.13 9.97 -10.95
C THR A 316 34.81 11.28 -10.24
N LEU A 317 35.70 12.26 -10.34
CA LEU A 317 35.46 13.62 -9.86
C LEU A 317 34.93 14.46 -11.00
N ILE A 318 33.82 15.16 -10.76
CA ILE A 318 33.16 16.01 -11.74
C ILE A 318 33.18 17.45 -11.23
N THR A 319 33.78 18.33 -12.02
CA THR A 319 33.65 19.78 -11.81
C THR A 319 32.26 20.21 -12.28
N THR A 320 31.48 20.81 -11.40
CA THR A 320 30.10 21.19 -11.66
C THR A 320 29.75 22.51 -11.00
N LYS A 321 28.82 23.26 -11.60
CA LYS A 321 28.17 24.42 -10.99
C LYS A 321 26.71 24.08 -10.69
N ALA A 322 26.12 24.70 -9.66
CA ALA A 322 24.70 24.50 -9.36
C ALA A 322 23.82 25.05 -10.50
N PHE A 323 22.75 24.34 -10.85
CA PHE A 323 21.75 24.84 -11.80
C PHE A 323 20.99 26.05 -11.26
N HIS A 324 20.39 26.83 -12.17
CA HIS A 324 19.46 27.88 -11.78
C HIS A 324 18.12 27.28 -11.37
N ARG A 325 17.36 28.03 -10.57
CA ARG A 325 16.06 27.60 -10.08
C ARG A 325 15.08 27.27 -11.21
N GLU A 326 15.15 28.00 -12.32
CA GLU A 326 14.29 27.82 -13.50
C GLU A 326 14.50 26.44 -14.16
N ASP A 327 15.75 25.98 -14.25
CA ASP A 327 16.09 24.64 -14.76
C ASP A 327 15.49 23.55 -13.86
N MET A 328 15.61 23.74 -12.55
CA MET A 328 15.09 22.80 -11.55
C MET A 328 13.55 22.70 -11.60
N GLU A 329 12.86 23.83 -11.77
CA GLU A 329 11.40 23.89 -11.88
C GLU A 329 10.90 23.24 -13.19
N ARG A 330 11.70 23.26 -14.25
CA ARG A 330 11.37 22.61 -15.53
C ARG A 330 11.42 21.07 -15.44
N TRP A 331 12.36 20.51 -14.70
CA TRP A 331 12.56 19.05 -14.65
C TRP A 331 11.84 18.35 -13.51
N ILE A 332 11.34 19.08 -12.52
CA ILE A 332 10.77 18.46 -11.31
C ILE A 332 9.47 17.70 -11.62
N ILE A 333 9.42 16.46 -11.13
CA ILE A 333 8.22 15.61 -11.12
C ILE A 333 7.47 15.87 -9.82
#